data_AF-A0A4Y6RB46-F1
#
_entry.id   AF-A0A4Y6RB46-F1
#
_cell.length_a   1.000
_cell.length_b   1.000
_cell.length_c   1.000
_cell.angle_alpha   90.00
_cell.angle_beta   90.00
_cell.angle_gamma   90.00
#
_symmetry.space_group_name_H-M   'P 1'
#
loop_
_entity.id
_entity.type
_entity.pdbx_description
1 polymer ?
#
loop_
_entity_poly.entity_id
_entity_poly.type
_entity_poly.pdbx_seq_one_letter_code
_entity_poly.pdbx_strand_id
1 'polypeptide(L)'
;MEFNIEIYRNVGPLFFGMNQQQVIQVLGHVDRTNNSDPDIVKIHCLPYSLLAHIRRDTDQLCEVGFGHRASNVRLDGIHFFEHPPLQVIQNLLARDSTAKAGSGSIVFPMLGISLTGFQTGDDNSRTMTVFVEGYWDSVLPGMAPLKM
;
A
#
# COMPACT_ATOMS: atom_id res chain seq x y z
N MET A 1 -11.23 -5.50 11.26
CA MET A 1 -9.80 -5.83 11.30
C MET A 1 -9.04 -4.52 11.34
N GLU A 2 -8.02 -4.39 12.18
CA GLU A 2 -7.15 -3.21 12.18
C GLU A 2 -5.91 -3.48 11.33
N PHE A 3 -5.49 -2.50 10.55
CA PHE A 3 -4.34 -2.56 9.66
C PHE A 3 -3.29 -1.55 10.14
N ASN A 4 -2.62 -1.91 11.24
CA ASN A 4 -1.45 -1.19 11.74
C ASN A 4 -0.24 -1.52 10.86
N ILE A 5 0.42 -0.50 10.33
CA ILE A 5 1.57 -0.69 9.46
C ILE A 5 2.84 -0.72 10.31
N GLU A 6 3.57 -1.83 10.25
CA GLU A 6 4.97 -1.89 10.63
C GLU A 6 5.81 -1.86 9.35
N ILE A 7 6.59 -0.80 9.19
CA ILE A 7 7.38 -0.52 7.98
C ILE A 7 8.17 -1.76 7.55
N TYR A 8 8.03 -2.13 6.27
CA TYR A 8 8.65 -3.30 5.62
C TYR A 8 8.39 -4.67 6.25
N ARG A 9 7.49 -4.75 7.23
CA ARG A 9 7.24 -5.99 7.97
C ARG A 9 5.82 -6.52 7.79
N ASN A 10 4.81 -5.71 8.09
CA ASN A 10 3.42 -6.14 8.02
C ASN A 10 2.43 -4.99 7.86
N VAL A 11 1.21 -5.38 7.49
CA VAL A 11 0.02 -4.55 7.54
C VAL A 11 -1.06 -5.29 8.31
N GLY A 12 -1.21 -4.97 9.59
CA GLY A 12 -2.05 -5.72 10.51
C GLY A 12 -1.60 -7.19 10.57
N PRO A 13 -2.48 -8.16 10.28
CA PRO A 13 -2.11 -9.57 10.34
C PRO A 13 -1.39 -10.08 9.07
N LEU A 14 -1.24 -9.26 8.03
CA LEU A 14 -0.58 -9.64 6.79
C LEU A 14 0.91 -9.31 6.85
N PHE A 15 1.77 -10.34 6.92
CA PHE A 15 3.22 -10.18 6.93
C PHE A 15 3.79 -10.33 5.52
N PHE A 16 4.73 -9.47 5.14
CA PHE A 16 5.47 -9.66 3.90
C PHE A 16 6.25 -10.98 3.94
N GLY A 17 6.29 -11.68 2.80
CA GLY A 17 6.82 -13.04 2.73
C GLY A 17 5.79 -14.15 2.98
N MET A 18 4.56 -13.84 3.41
CA MET A 18 3.48 -14.83 3.45
C MET A 18 3.16 -15.32 2.03
N ASN A 19 2.94 -16.62 1.88
CA ASN A 19 2.51 -17.19 0.61
C ASN A 19 1.01 -16.98 0.36
N GLN A 20 0.55 -17.31 -0.86
CA GLN A 20 -0.85 -17.12 -1.24
C GLN A 20 -1.83 -17.79 -0.26
N GLN A 21 -1.55 -19.03 0.16
CA GLN A 21 -2.43 -19.77 1.08
C GLN A 21 -2.50 -19.12 2.46
N GLN A 22 -1.37 -18.66 3.00
CA GLN A 22 -1.30 -17.97 4.28
C GLN A 22 -2.09 -16.65 4.24
N VAL A 23 -1.96 -15.87 3.16
CA VAL A 23 -2.73 -14.64 2.97
C VAL A 23 -4.23 -14.92 2.94
N ILE A 24 -4.68 -15.93 2.20
CA ILE A 24 -6.10 -16.34 2.15
C ILE A 24 -6.59 -16.75 3.54
N GLN A 25 -5.79 -17.52 4.28
CA GLN A 25 -6.14 -17.97 5.63
C GLN A 25 -6.28 -16.81 6.61
N VAL A 26 -5.40 -15.82 6.54
CA VAL A 26 -5.45 -14.62 7.40
C VAL A 26 -6.66 -13.75 7.06
N LEU A 27 -6.95 -13.56 5.77
CA LEU A 27 -8.08 -12.74 5.34
C LEU A 27 -9.42 -13.42 5.65
N GLY A 28 -9.46 -14.75 5.71
CA GLY A 28 -10.65 -15.55 5.99
C GLY A 28 -11.69 -15.56 4.88
N HIS A 29 -11.73 -14.52 4.04
CA HIS A 29 -12.59 -14.38 2.87
C HIS A 29 -11.81 -13.75 1.72
N VAL A 30 -12.02 -14.27 0.51
CA VAL A 30 -11.46 -13.73 -0.73
C VAL A 30 -12.57 -13.66 -1.77
N ASP A 31 -12.78 -12.48 -2.33
CA ASP A 31 -13.81 -12.26 -3.34
C ASP A 31 -13.35 -12.67 -4.73
N ARG A 32 -12.07 -12.44 -5.03
CA ARG A 32 -11.50 -12.72 -6.35
C ARG A 32 -9.99 -12.90 -6.28
N THR A 33 -9.50 -13.91 -6.98
CA THR A 33 -8.08 -14.02 -7.34
C THR A 33 -7.93 -13.76 -8.83
N ASN A 34 -7.06 -12.82 -9.21
CA ASN A 34 -6.73 -12.52 -10.60
C ASN A 34 -5.29 -12.94 -10.90
N ASN A 35 -5.16 -13.72 -11.97
CA ASN A 35 -3.94 -14.36 -12.43
C ASN A 35 -3.48 -13.85 -13.80
N SER A 36 -4.06 -12.76 -14.33
CA SER A 36 -3.76 -12.25 -15.67
C SER A 36 -2.37 -11.64 -15.81
N ASP A 37 -1.78 -11.20 -14.69
CA ASP A 37 -0.44 -10.63 -14.64
C ASP A 37 0.59 -11.78 -14.57
N PRO A 38 1.62 -11.79 -15.44
CA PRO A 38 2.59 -12.88 -15.51
C PRO A 38 3.52 -12.94 -14.29
N ASP A 39 3.66 -11.85 -13.55
CA ASP A 39 4.59 -11.75 -12.41
C ASP A 39 3.87 -11.68 -11.06
N ILE A 40 2.60 -11.26 -11.06
CA ILE A 40 1.81 -11.06 -9.83
C ILE A 40 0.50 -11.86 -9.84
N VAL A 41 0.16 -12.44 -8.68
CA VAL A 41 -1.20 -12.89 -8.35
C VAL A 41 -1.87 -11.83 -7.48
N LYS A 42 -3.07 -11.41 -7.88
CA LYS A 42 -3.84 -10.35 -7.22
C LYS A 42 -5.00 -10.96 -6.43
N ILE A 43 -5.02 -10.77 -5.11
CA ILE A 43 -6.09 -11.25 -4.23
C ILE A 43 -6.91 -10.06 -3.75
N HIS A 44 -8.19 -10.02 -4.13
CA HIS A 44 -9.14 -8.98 -3.71
C HIS A 44 -9.93 -9.43 -2.49
N CYS A 45 -9.99 -8.55 -1.49
CA CYS A 45 -10.85 -8.68 -0.31
C CYS A 45 -11.67 -7.39 -0.14
N LEU A 46 -12.86 -7.37 -0.74
CA LEU A 46 -13.77 -6.24 -0.80
C LEU A 46 -14.27 -5.78 0.57
N PRO A 47 -14.55 -6.66 1.56
CA PRO A 47 -14.92 -6.21 2.91
C PRO A 47 -13.91 -5.27 3.57
N TYR A 48 -12.63 -5.34 3.17
CA TYR A 48 -11.56 -4.49 3.69
C TYR A 48 -11.08 -3.45 2.67
N SER A 49 -11.72 -3.36 1.49
CA SER A 49 -11.26 -2.57 0.35
C SER A 49 -9.78 -2.83 0.03
N LEU A 50 -9.35 -4.10 0.18
CA LEU A 50 -7.96 -4.54 0.18
C LEU A 50 -7.62 -5.30 -1.10
N LEU A 51 -6.40 -5.10 -1.60
CA LEU A 51 -5.79 -5.84 -2.69
C LEU A 51 -4.39 -6.32 -2.28
N ALA A 52 -4.19 -7.62 -2.16
CA ALA A 52 -2.87 -8.21 -1.91
C ALA A 52 -2.21 -8.65 -3.21
N HIS A 53 -0.92 -8.36 -3.37
CA HIS A 53 -0.08 -8.77 -4.49
C HIS A 53 0.92 -9.84 -4.02
N ILE A 54 0.82 -11.03 -4.60
CA ILE A 54 1.75 -12.14 -4.39
C ILE A 54 2.66 -12.23 -5.61
N ARG A 55 3.97 -12.22 -5.40
CA ARG A 55 4.96 -12.51 -6.44
C ARG A 55 4.87 -13.95 -6.87
N ARG A 56 4.81 -14.21 -8.18
CA ARG A 56 4.71 -15.57 -8.72
C ARG A 56 6.00 -16.36 -8.66
N ASP A 57 7.14 -15.68 -8.79
CA ASP A 57 8.46 -16.31 -8.78
C ASP A 57 8.84 -16.85 -7.39
N THR A 58 8.40 -16.16 -6.34
CA THR A 58 8.69 -16.55 -4.94
C THR A 58 7.50 -17.07 -4.16
N ASP A 59 6.27 -16.92 -4.66
CA ASP A 59 5.02 -17.13 -3.92
C ASP A 59 5.00 -16.37 -2.59
N GLN A 60 5.28 -15.06 -2.65
CA GLN A 60 5.38 -14.20 -1.48
C GLN A 60 4.59 -12.89 -1.64
N LEU A 61 3.86 -12.53 -0.60
CA LEU A 61 3.22 -11.22 -0.44
C LEU A 61 4.29 -10.13 -0.49
N CYS A 62 4.15 -9.22 -1.45
CA CYS A 62 5.10 -8.12 -1.68
C CYS A 62 4.45 -6.74 -1.55
N GLU A 63 3.14 -6.63 -1.72
CA GLU A 63 2.43 -5.36 -1.64
C GLU A 63 0.97 -5.58 -1.19
N VAL A 64 0.45 -4.63 -0.40
CA VAL A 64 -0.95 -4.58 0.02
C VAL A 64 -1.48 -3.18 -0.28
N GLY A 65 -2.50 -3.11 -1.14
CA GLY A 65 -3.20 -1.90 -1.51
C GLY A 65 -4.54 -1.75 -0.80
N PHE A 66 -4.93 -0.51 -0.53
CA PHE A 66 -6.21 -0.11 0.03
C PHE A 66 -6.85 0.98 -0.82
N GLY A 67 -8.17 0.89 -1.01
CA GLY A 67 -8.98 1.93 -1.63
C GLY A 67 -9.68 2.84 -0.63
N HIS A 68 -10.30 3.92 -1.11
CA HIS A 68 -10.95 4.97 -0.31
C HIS A 68 -12.01 4.49 0.70
N ARG A 69 -12.52 3.25 0.56
CA ARG A 69 -13.49 2.66 1.50
C ARG A 69 -12.83 1.88 2.62
N ALA A 70 -11.51 1.72 2.59
CA ALA A 70 -10.79 1.12 3.70
C ALA A 70 -10.93 2.01 4.94
N SER A 71 -11.01 1.36 6.08
CA SER A 71 -11.02 2.00 7.40
C SER A 71 -10.01 1.30 8.29
N ASN A 72 -9.52 1.99 9.31
CA ASN A 72 -8.57 1.45 10.29
C ASN A 72 -7.20 1.06 9.69
N VAL A 73 -6.77 1.76 8.63
CA VAL A 73 -5.41 1.65 8.08
C VAL A 73 -4.58 2.78 8.67
N ARG A 74 -3.52 2.46 9.42
CA ARG A 74 -2.75 3.47 10.15
C ARG A 74 -1.26 3.16 10.31
N LEU A 75 -0.47 4.22 10.37
CA LEU A 75 0.96 4.20 10.70
C LEU A 75 1.19 5.21 11.83
N ASP A 76 1.54 4.74 13.04
CA ASP A 76 1.88 5.60 14.19
C ASP A 76 0.92 6.78 14.41
N GLY A 77 -0.39 6.51 14.40
CA GLY A 77 -1.44 7.51 14.58
C GLY A 77 -1.83 8.32 13.33
N ILE A 78 -1.18 8.08 12.18
CA ILE A 78 -1.63 8.61 10.88
C ILE A 78 -2.73 7.70 10.34
N HIS A 79 -3.96 8.19 10.29
CA HIS A 79 -5.10 7.48 9.71
C HIS A 79 -5.28 7.85 8.23
N PHE A 80 -5.03 6.92 7.32
CA PHE A 80 -4.84 7.23 5.89
C PHE A 80 -6.13 7.71 5.19
N PHE A 81 -7.29 7.20 5.60
CA PHE A 81 -8.56 7.53 4.95
C PHE A 81 -9.45 8.43 5.80
N GLU A 82 -9.17 8.52 7.10
CA GLU A 82 -9.93 9.30 8.07
C GLU A 82 -9.34 10.70 8.30
N HIS A 83 -8.04 10.91 8.06
CA HIS A 83 -7.45 12.25 8.09
C HIS A 83 -7.56 12.98 6.73
N PRO A 84 -7.57 14.32 6.73
CA PRO A 84 -7.45 15.14 5.53
C PRO A 84 -6.23 14.72 4.67
N PRO A 85 -6.37 14.62 3.33
CA PRO A 85 -5.31 14.11 2.45
C PRO A 85 -3.99 14.86 2.60
N LEU A 86 -4.04 16.20 2.63
CA LEU A 86 -2.85 17.03 2.78
C LEU A 86 -2.15 16.79 4.12
N GLN A 87 -2.91 16.58 5.19
CA GLN A 87 -2.36 16.26 6.51
C GLN A 87 -1.66 14.90 6.49
N VAL A 88 -2.22 13.90 5.82
CA VAL A 88 -1.57 12.58 5.64
C VAL A 88 -0.23 12.75 4.92
N ILE A 89 -0.20 13.45 3.78
CA ILE A 89 1.03 13.68 3.02
C ILE A 89 2.08 14.42 3.87
N GLN A 90 1.70 15.47 4.59
CA GLN A 90 2.61 16.24 5.45
C GLN A 90 3.19 15.40 6.58
N ASN A 91 2.37 14.59 7.25
CA ASN A 91 2.83 13.72 8.33
C ASN A 91 3.80 12.63 7.82
N LEU A 92 3.58 12.10 6.62
CA LEU A 92 4.49 11.14 6.01
C LEU A 92 5.79 11.81 5.54
N LEU A 93 5.71 13.00 4.93
CA LEU A 93 6.91 13.75 4.51
C LEU A 93 7.80 14.14 5.70
N ALA A 94 7.20 14.43 6.86
CA ALA A 94 7.94 14.70 8.10
C ALA A 94 8.75 13.48 8.58
N ARG A 95 8.39 12.27 8.15
CA ARG A 95 9.06 11.00 8.50
C ARG A 95 9.97 10.50 7.39
N ASP A 96 9.68 10.87 6.16
CA ASP A 96 10.44 10.50 4.98
C ASP A 96 10.57 11.69 4.03
N SER A 97 11.65 12.44 4.22
CA SER A 97 12.01 13.57 3.37
C SER A 97 12.53 13.16 1.98
N THR A 98 12.64 11.85 1.70
CA THR A 98 13.09 11.32 0.40
C THR A 98 11.94 11.00 -0.55
N ALA A 99 10.70 11.34 -0.15
CA ALA A 99 9.50 11.13 -0.92
C ALA A 99 9.60 11.63 -2.37
N LYS A 100 9.05 10.85 -3.30
CA LYS A 100 9.07 11.14 -4.74
C LYS A 100 7.66 11.15 -5.31
N ALA A 101 7.45 11.96 -6.34
CA ALA A 101 6.19 12.05 -7.08
C ALA A 101 6.40 11.72 -8.56
N GLY A 102 5.45 11.00 -9.14
CA GLY A 102 5.48 10.57 -10.54
C GLY A 102 4.26 9.72 -10.90
N SER A 103 3.81 9.80 -12.14
CA SER A 103 2.69 8.99 -12.65
C SER A 103 1.43 9.02 -11.78
N GLY A 104 1.10 10.19 -11.22
CA GLY A 104 -0.07 10.38 -10.35
C GLY A 104 0.06 9.81 -8.92
N SER A 105 1.24 9.33 -8.55
CA SER A 105 1.52 8.75 -7.23
C SER A 105 2.63 9.49 -6.49
N ILE A 106 2.56 9.45 -5.17
CA ILE A 106 3.63 9.82 -4.24
C ILE A 106 4.16 8.53 -3.63
N VAL A 107 5.47 8.33 -3.61
CA VAL A 107 6.12 7.18 -3.00
C VAL A 107 7.02 7.67 -1.86
N PHE A 108 6.88 7.06 -0.70
CA PHE A 108 7.68 7.27 0.51
C PHE A 108 8.59 6.05 0.72
N PRO A 109 9.80 6.05 0.11
CA PRO A 109 10.67 4.87 0.05
C PRO A 109 11.41 4.57 1.37
N MET A 110 11.34 5.42 2.40
CA MET A 110 11.79 5.01 3.74
C MET A 110 10.67 4.34 4.54
N LEU A 111 9.41 4.55 4.14
CA LEU A 111 8.23 4.03 4.85
C LEU A 111 7.63 2.79 4.18
N GLY A 112 8.04 2.49 2.95
CA GLY A 112 7.44 1.41 2.17
C GLY A 112 5.99 1.72 1.76
N ILE A 113 5.67 2.98 1.47
CA ILE A 113 4.28 3.43 1.24
C ILE A 113 4.17 4.21 -0.07
N SER A 114 3.07 4.00 -0.81
CA SER A 114 2.67 4.87 -1.91
C SER A 114 1.25 5.40 -1.72
N LEU A 115 1.00 6.61 -2.24
CA LEU A 115 -0.31 7.27 -2.25
C LEU A 115 -0.67 7.67 -3.68
N THR A 116 -1.92 7.44 -4.07
CA THR A 116 -2.49 7.90 -5.35
C THR A 116 -3.81 8.62 -5.07
N GLY A 117 -4.07 9.73 -5.77
CA GLY A 117 -5.30 10.53 -5.59
C GLY A 117 -5.31 11.43 -4.35
N PHE A 118 -4.30 11.37 -3.47
CA PHE A 118 -4.23 12.23 -2.27
C PHE A 118 -3.96 13.71 -2.58
N GLN A 119 -3.47 14.04 -3.78
CA GLN A 119 -3.19 15.43 -4.19
C GLN A 119 -4.36 16.13 -4.88
N THR A 120 -5.33 15.38 -5.41
CA THR A 120 -6.38 15.93 -6.28
C THR A 120 -7.61 16.41 -5.50
N GLY A 121 -7.73 16.04 -4.22
CA GLY A 121 -8.88 16.37 -3.38
C GLY A 121 -10.16 15.57 -3.68
N ASP A 122 -10.13 14.65 -4.66
CA ASP A 122 -11.21 13.69 -4.87
C ASP A 122 -11.04 12.48 -3.96
N ASP A 123 -11.81 12.47 -2.88
CA ASP A 123 -11.79 11.43 -1.86
C ASP A 123 -12.07 10.03 -2.39
N ASN A 124 -12.87 9.91 -3.45
CA ASN A 124 -13.21 8.60 -4.03
C ASN A 124 -12.08 7.99 -4.86
N SER A 125 -11.07 8.81 -5.21
CA SER A 125 -9.90 8.38 -5.97
C SER A 125 -8.72 7.96 -5.08
N ARG A 126 -8.83 8.13 -3.76
CA ARG A 126 -7.75 7.86 -2.82
C ARG A 126 -7.45 6.36 -2.76
N THR A 127 -6.20 6.02 -3.05
CA THR A 127 -5.65 4.68 -2.79
C THR A 127 -4.29 4.80 -2.14
N MET A 128 -3.93 3.81 -1.34
CA MET A 128 -2.59 3.69 -0.80
C MET A 128 -2.07 2.27 -0.96
N THR A 129 -0.75 2.09 -1.03
CA THR A 129 -0.14 0.77 -0.94
C THR A 129 0.96 0.76 0.11
N VAL A 130 1.14 -0.39 0.75
CA VAL A 130 2.31 -0.70 1.57
C VAL A 130 3.06 -1.83 0.86
N PHE A 131 4.37 -1.72 0.76
CA PHE A 131 5.19 -2.66 0.00
C PHE A 131 6.45 -3.09 0.75
N VAL A 132 7.00 -4.25 0.36
CA VAL A 132 8.27 -4.78 0.86
C VAL A 132 9.45 -3.93 0.37
N GLU A 133 10.54 -3.91 1.14
CA GLU A 133 11.76 -3.21 0.77
C GLU A 133 12.27 -3.66 -0.61
N GLY A 134 12.76 -2.71 -1.41
CA GLY A 134 13.27 -2.97 -2.75
C GLY A 134 12.21 -3.03 -3.86
N TYR A 135 10.92 -3.07 -3.54
CA TYR A 135 9.86 -3.27 -4.55
C TYR A 135 9.78 -2.13 -5.59
N TRP A 136 10.06 -0.89 -5.18
CA TRP A 136 10.01 0.29 -6.05
C TRP A 136 11.38 0.75 -6.58
N ASP A 137 12.47 0.06 -6.24
CA ASP A 137 13.85 0.54 -6.48
C ASP A 137 14.17 0.77 -7.97
N SER A 138 13.58 -0.02 -8.86
CA SER A 138 13.77 0.12 -10.31
C SER A 138 13.04 1.35 -10.88
N VAL A 139 11.98 1.82 -10.21
CA VAL A 139 11.11 2.91 -10.68
C VAL A 139 11.48 4.25 -10.03
N LEU A 140 11.90 4.25 -8.76
CA LEU A 140 12.26 5.44 -7.99
C LEU A 140 13.26 6.38 -8.69
N PRO A 141 14.28 5.92 -9.43
CA PRO A 141 15.21 6.81 -10.13
C PRO A 141 14.54 7.69 -11.20
N GLY A 142 13.43 7.23 -11.79
CA GLY A 142 12.67 7.97 -12.81
C GLY A 142 11.66 8.97 -12.24
N MET A 143 11.47 9.00 -10.92
CA MET A 143 10.50 9.89 -10.27
C MET A 143 11.15 11.21 -9.81
N ALA A 144 10.38 12.29 -9.81
CA ALA A 144 10.84 13.58 -9.32
C ALA A 144 10.74 13.64 -7.78
N PRO A 145 11.61 14.40 -7.09
CA PRO A 145 11.39 14.70 -5.67
C PRO A 145 10.02 15.34 -5.45
N LEU A 146 9.32 14.92 -4.39
CA LEU A 146 8.07 15.56 -4.00
C LEU A 146 8.35 17.01 -3.57
N LYS A 147 7.63 17.95 -4.16
CA LYS A 147 7.64 19.36 -3.75
C LYS A 147 6.28 19.69 -3.16
N MET A 148 6.25 20.18 -1.93
CA MET A 148 5.06 20.69 -1.24
C MET A 148 5.22 22.15 -0.89
#